data_AF-A0A5J5I5S3-F1
#
_entry.id   AF-A0A5J5I5S3-F1
#
_cell.length_a   1.000
_cell.length_b   1.000
_cell.length_c   1.000
_cell.angle_alpha   90.00
_cell.angle_beta   90.00
_cell.angle_gamma   90.00
#
_symmetry.space_group_name_H-M   'P 1'
#
loop_
_entity.id
_entity.type
_entity.pdbx_description
1 polymer ?
#
loop_
_entity_poly.entity_id
_entity_poly.type
_entity_poly.pdbx_seq_one_letter_code
_entity_poly.pdbx_strand_id
1 'polypeptide(L)'
;MAKEPKPNGAIALSVNAKAAGKDMQVKAKRKRKQPYRRTEKLTEEIWARLAAGYSLIEICEDEKMPARVTLNKWMAADPDFEKFIDDAYKWKARYFGEAIENVASGGSLSTGDIRRDELKVKALMWLAGKYNRKVFGDAVQHEVTDTRPVINLPAQFAGFGLPVIDVPHSPVDQSEQVQLPNTPALPV
;
A
#
# COMPACT_ATOMS: atom_id res chain seq x y z
N MET A 1 -2.23 -2.32 60.21
CA MET A 1 -1.31 -1.16 60.12
C MET A 1 0.10 -1.70 60.05
N ALA A 2 0.64 -1.85 58.83
CA ALA A 2 1.85 -1.17 58.33
C ALA A 2 2.75 -2.31 57.79
N LYS A 3 3.42 -2.26 56.65
CA LYS A 3 3.84 -1.14 55.81
C LYS A 3 4.17 -1.66 54.41
N GLU A 4 4.03 -0.73 53.48
CA GLU A 4 4.21 -0.73 52.02
C GLU A 4 5.60 -1.14 51.43
N PRO A 5 5.77 -1.12 50.08
CA PRO A 5 6.63 -2.02 49.30
C PRO A 5 7.98 -1.43 48.80
N LYS A 6 8.78 -2.34 48.19
CA LYS A 6 9.92 -2.26 47.23
C LYS A 6 10.72 -0.95 47.06
N PRO A 7 12.05 -1.08 46.82
CA PRO A 7 12.59 -0.66 45.51
C PRO A 7 13.60 -1.69 44.95
N ASN A 8 13.45 -2.16 43.71
CA ASN A 8 13.98 -1.61 42.46
C ASN A 8 15.51 -1.52 42.37
N GLY A 9 16.07 -2.30 41.44
CA GLY A 9 17.24 -1.88 40.65
C GLY A 9 18.54 -2.61 40.94
N ALA A 10 18.92 -3.56 40.07
CA ALA A 10 20.29 -3.68 39.56
C ALA A 10 20.32 -4.72 38.43
N ILE A 11 20.33 -4.22 37.20
CA ILE A 11 20.70 -4.96 36.00
C ILE A 11 22.21 -5.22 36.10
N ALA A 12 22.61 -6.47 36.34
CA ALA A 12 24.00 -6.87 36.26
C ALA A 12 24.28 -7.40 34.84
N LEU A 13 25.00 -6.60 34.05
CA LEU A 13 25.75 -7.09 32.89
C LEU A 13 26.68 -8.23 33.35
N SER A 14 26.50 -9.43 32.80
CA SER A 14 27.56 -10.43 32.76
C SER A 14 28.17 -10.44 31.37
N VAL A 15 29.39 -9.91 31.31
CA VAL A 15 30.34 -10.09 30.22
C VAL A 15 31.18 -11.33 30.53
N ASN A 16 31.70 -11.97 29.47
CA ASN A 16 32.67 -13.09 29.40
C ASN A 16 32.10 -14.51 29.42
N ALA A 17 32.61 -15.48 28.64
CA ALA A 17 33.75 -15.50 27.71
C ALA A 17 33.60 -16.65 26.70
N LYS A 18 34.20 -16.38 25.55
CA LYS A 18 34.54 -17.22 24.40
C LYS A 18 35.45 -18.41 24.81
N ALA A 19 35.07 -19.65 24.47
CA ALA A 19 35.94 -20.62 23.78
C ALA A 19 35.34 -22.04 23.65
N ALA A 20 35.61 -22.63 22.49
CA ALA A 20 35.74 -24.07 22.19
C ALA A 20 34.47 -24.93 22.06
N GLY A 21 34.17 -25.31 20.82
CA GLY A 21 33.16 -26.31 20.45
C GLY A 21 32.80 -26.17 18.97
N LYS A 22 33.77 -26.45 18.09
CA LYS A 22 33.63 -26.29 16.64
C LYS A 22 32.96 -27.54 16.08
N ASP A 23 31.66 -27.68 16.34
CA ASP A 23 30.88 -28.80 15.84
C ASP A 23 30.49 -28.56 14.38
N MET A 24 31.16 -29.33 13.54
CA MET A 24 31.01 -29.40 12.09
C MET A 24 29.57 -29.79 11.72
N GLN A 25 28.66 -28.82 11.64
CA GLN A 25 27.40 -29.02 10.91
C GLN A 25 27.70 -29.10 9.41
N VAL A 26 27.91 -30.33 8.92
CA VAL A 26 27.90 -30.62 7.49
C VAL A 26 26.48 -30.32 6.99
N LYS A 27 26.28 -29.11 6.46
CA LYS A 27 25.04 -28.71 5.80
C LYS A 27 24.76 -29.70 4.67
N ALA A 28 23.81 -30.61 4.89
CA ALA A 28 23.28 -31.45 3.84
C ALA A 28 22.92 -30.53 2.66
N LYS A 29 23.56 -30.74 1.50
CA LYS A 29 23.31 -29.96 0.29
C LYS A 29 21.84 -30.15 -0.06
N ARG A 30 21.00 -29.17 0.31
CA ARG A 30 19.58 -29.15 -0.05
C ARG A 30 19.50 -29.33 -1.56
N LYS A 31 18.82 -30.38 -2.02
CA LYS A 31 18.58 -30.60 -3.45
C LYS A 31 17.98 -29.30 -3.97
N ARG A 32 18.73 -28.56 -4.79
CA ARG A 32 18.26 -27.32 -5.40
C ARG A 32 17.05 -27.72 -6.23
N LYS A 33 15.85 -27.28 -5.83
CA LYS A 33 14.66 -27.46 -6.66
C LYS A 33 15.01 -26.92 -8.04
N GLN A 34 14.74 -27.72 -9.06
CA GLN A 34 14.93 -27.36 -10.47
C GLN A 34 14.37 -25.94 -10.69
N PRO A 35 15.06 -25.05 -11.43
CA PRO A 35 14.50 -23.74 -11.73
C PRO A 35 13.13 -23.96 -12.39
N TYR A 36 12.10 -23.39 -11.78
CA TYR A 36 10.75 -23.44 -12.35
C TYR A 36 10.85 -22.86 -13.76
N ARG A 37 10.43 -23.60 -14.79
CA ARG A 37 10.36 -23.05 -16.14
C ARG A 37 9.08 -22.22 -16.22
N ARG A 38 9.22 -20.94 -16.57
CA ARG A 38 8.07 -20.08 -16.82
C ARG A 38 7.33 -20.63 -18.06
N THR A 39 6.07 -21.01 -17.86
CA THR A 39 5.15 -21.46 -18.91
C THR A 39 3.93 -20.55 -18.87
N GLU A 40 3.33 -20.26 -20.02
CA GLU A 40 2.15 -19.38 -20.13
C GLU A 40 1.00 -19.83 -19.21
N LYS A 41 0.67 -21.12 -19.24
CA LYS A 41 -0.34 -21.72 -18.37
C LYS A 41 -0.10 -21.46 -16.87
N LEU A 42 1.16 -21.49 -16.43
CA LEU A 42 1.49 -21.20 -15.05
C LEU A 42 1.25 -19.72 -14.72
N THR A 43 1.69 -18.83 -15.61
CA THR A 43 1.54 -17.40 -15.39
C THR A 43 0.07 -16.99 -15.37
N GLU A 44 -0.76 -17.58 -16.22
CA GLU A 44 -2.22 -17.43 -16.20
C GLU A 44 -2.82 -17.93 -14.89
N GLU A 45 -2.38 -19.08 -14.38
CA GLU A 45 -2.88 -19.62 -13.11
C GLU A 45 -2.53 -18.71 -11.93
N ILE A 46 -1.30 -18.16 -11.91
CA ILE A 46 -0.87 -17.20 -10.89
C ILE A 46 -1.71 -15.92 -10.96
N TRP A 47 -1.97 -15.42 -12.17
CA TRP A 47 -2.81 -14.25 -12.39
C TRP A 47 -4.24 -14.47 -11.92
N ALA A 48 -4.84 -15.61 -12.29
CA ALA A 48 -6.21 -15.95 -11.90
C ALA A 48 -6.35 -16.05 -10.38
N ARG A 49 -5.38 -16.68 -9.69
CA ARG A 49 -5.38 -16.76 -8.23
C ARG A 49 -5.17 -15.38 -7.58
N LEU A 50 -4.28 -14.55 -8.10
CA LEU A 50 -4.10 -13.18 -7.58
C LEU A 50 -5.37 -12.35 -7.74
N ALA A 51 -5.98 -12.38 -8.93
CA ALA A 51 -7.22 -11.67 -9.22
C ALA A 51 -8.38 -12.12 -8.33
N ALA A 52 -8.44 -13.41 -7.99
CA ALA A 52 -9.43 -13.99 -7.08
C ALA A 52 -9.21 -13.65 -5.59
N GLY A 53 -8.19 -12.85 -5.24
CA GLY A 53 -7.97 -12.41 -3.86
C GLY A 53 -6.84 -13.11 -3.11
N TYR A 54 -6.30 -14.22 -3.62
CA TYR A 54 -5.26 -14.98 -2.93
C TYR A 54 -3.97 -14.18 -2.79
N SER A 55 -3.32 -14.29 -1.64
CA SER A 55 -2.02 -13.67 -1.40
C SER A 55 -0.91 -14.41 -2.14
N LEU A 56 0.16 -13.70 -2.49
CA LEU A 56 1.33 -14.33 -3.10
C LEU A 56 1.97 -15.38 -2.16
N ILE A 57 1.76 -15.25 -0.85
CA ILE A 57 2.23 -16.20 0.15
C ILE A 57 1.49 -17.52 -0.03
N GLU A 58 0.16 -17.49 0.03
CA GLU A 58 -0.70 -18.67 -0.17
C GLU A 58 -0.46 -19.33 -1.53
N ILE A 59 -0.29 -18.53 -2.59
CA ILE A 59 0.03 -19.07 -3.92
C ILE A 59 1.37 -19.79 -3.89
N CYS A 60 2.41 -19.22 -3.26
CA CYS A 60 3.74 -19.83 -3.21
C CYS A 60 3.85 -21.03 -2.25
N GLU A 61 2.86 -21.25 -1.38
CA GLU A 61 2.82 -22.41 -0.48
C GLU A 61 2.39 -23.69 -1.21
N ASP A 62 1.66 -23.57 -2.33
CA ASP A 62 1.26 -24.70 -3.16
C ASP A 62 2.49 -25.37 -3.81
N GLU A 63 2.56 -26.71 -3.75
CA GLU A 63 3.68 -27.49 -4.29
C GLU A 63 3.87 -27.29 -5.80
N LYS A 64 2.78 -27.03 -6.52
CA LYS A 64 2.81 -26.80 -7.96
C LYS A 64 3.24 -25.38 -8.33
N MET A 65 3.40 -24.47 -7.37
CA MET A 65 3.69 -23.06 -7.61
C MET A 65 5.17 -22.72 -7.46
N PRO A 66 5.66 -21.70 -8.18
CA PRO A 66 7.02 -21.23 -8.02
C PRO A 66 7.20 -20.55 -6.67
N ALA A 67 8.37 -20.73 -6.06
CA ALA A 67 8.72 -19.99 -4.85
C ALA A 67 8.80 -18.48 -5.13
N ARG A 68 8.54 -17.67 -4.10
CA ARG A 68 8.55 -16.19 -4.19
C ARG A 68 9.85 -15.61 -4.77
N VAL A 69 10.99 -16.23 -4.47
CA VAL A 69 12.30 -15.82 -5.03
C VAL A 69 12.34 -15.97 -6.56
N THR A 70 11.69 -17.00 -7.10
CA THR A 70 11.63 -17.25 -8.54
C THR A 70 10.73 -16.23 -9.24
N LEU A 71 9.57 -15.92 -8.66
CA LEU A 71 8.67 -14.86 -9.13
C LEU A 71 9.36 -13.50 -9.20
N ASN A 72 10.06 -13.11 -8.13
CA ASN A 72 10.81 -11.85 -8.10
C ASN A 72 11.90 -11.77 -9.17
N LYS A 73 12.56 -12.90 -9.47
CA LYS A 73 13.55 -12.96 -10.56
C LYS A 73 12.90 -12.78 -11.93
N TRP A 74 11.70 -13.32 -12.15
CA TRP A 74 10.98 -13.13 -13.40
C TRP A 74 10.53 -11.69 -13.59
N MET A 75 10.00 -11.04 -12.54
CA MET A 75 9.63 -9.62 -12.60
C MET A 75 10.85 -8.74 -12.88
N ALA A 76 11.99 -9.02 -12.24
CA ALA A 76 13.22 -8.27 -12.48
C ALA A 76 13.85 -8.50 -13.87
N ALA A 77 13.56 -9.64 -14.51
CA ALA A 77 14.11 -9.99 -15.82
C ALA A 77 13.22 -9.54 -16.99
N ASP A 78 11.91 -9.40 -16.76
CA ASP A 78 10.91 -9.11 -17.78
C ASP A 78 9.90 -8.06 -17.28
N PRO A 79 10.03 -6.79 -17.71
CA PRO A 79 9.13 -5.71 -17.33
C PRO A 79 7.67 -5.92 -17.77
N ASP A 80 7.42 -6.68 -18.83
CA ASP A 80 6.05 -6.95 -19.27
C ASP A 80 5.36 -7.97 -18.34
N PHE A 81 6.13 -8.86 -17.73
CA PHE A 81 5.63 -9.71 -16.66
C PHE A 81 5.31 -8.93 -15.38
N GLU A 82 6.09 -7.91 -15.05
CA GLU A 82 5.78 -7.01 -13.93
C GLU A 82 4.43 -6.31 -14.15
N LYS A 83 4.21 -5.72 -15.35
CA LYS A 83 2.92 -5.12 -15.71
C LYS A 83 1.76 -6.12 -15.64
N PHE A 84 1.99 -7.35 -16.07
CA PHE A 84 0.98 -8.42 -16.01
C PHE A 84 0.57 -8.73 -14.55
N ILE A 85 1.53 -8.73 -13.62
CA ILE A 85 1.26 -8.89 -12.19
C ILE A 85 0.57 -7.65 -11.60
N ASP A 86 0.98 -6.45 -12.00
CA ASP A 86 0.32 -5.20 -11.58
C ASP A 86 -1.15 -5.15 -12.01
N ASP A 87 -1.45 -5.61 -13.22
CA ASP A 87 -2.83 -5.75 -13.68
C ASP A 87 -3.60 -6.77 -12.84
N ALA A 88 -2.99 -7.89 -12.44
CA ALA A 88 -3.59 -8.84 -11.50
C ALA A 88 -3.94 -8.16 -10.16
N TYR A 89 -3.06 -7.29 -9.64
CA TYR A 89 -3.34 -6.53 -8.41
C TYR A 89 -4.49 -5.53 -8.56
N LYS A 90 -4.69 -4.94 -9.75
CA LYS A 90 -5.86 -4.09 -10.02
C LYS A 90 -7.16 -4.89 -9.97
N TRP A 91 -7.17 -6.11 -10.52
CA TRP A 91 -8.32 -7.01 -10.41
C TRP A 91 -8.56 -7.47 -8.98
N LYS A 92 -7.48 -7.77 -8.24
CA LYS A 92 -7.53 -8.08 -6.82
C LYS A 92 -8.16 -6.96 -5.98
N ALA A 93 -7.90 -5.70 -6.33
CA ALA A 93 -8.53 -4.55 -5.68
C ALA A 93 -10.06 -4.56 -5.86
N ARG A 94 -10.55 -4.99 -7.02
CA ARG A 94 -12.00 -5.16 -7.25
C ARG A 94 -12.57 -6.28 -6.39
N TYR A 95 -11.90 -7.43 -6.33
CA TYR A 95 -12.30 -8.53 -5.44
C TYR A 95 -12.39 -8.08 -3.98
N PHE A 96 -11.48 -7.22 -3.52
CA PHE A 96 -11.57 -6.68 -2.16
C PHE A 96 -12.82 -5.83 -1.93
N GLY A 97 -13.30 -5.09 -2.94
CA GLY A 97 -14.60 -4.40 -2.86
C GLY A 97 -15.76 -5.37 -2.65
N GLU A 98 -15.83 -6.43 -3.46
CA GLU A 98 -16.84 -7.48 -3.33
C GLU A 98 -16.74 -8.21 -1.98
N ALA A 99 -15.51 -8.47 -1.51
CA ALA A 99 -15.27 -9.10 -0.21
C ALA A 99 -15.72 -8.20 0.96
N ILE A 100 -15.53 -6.87 0.85
CA ILE A 100 -16.03 -5.91 1.84
C ILE A 100 -17.57 -5.93 1.89
N GLU A 101 -18.24 -5.93 0.72
CA GLU A 101 -19.70 -6.04 0.64
C GLU A 101 -20.22 -7.35 1.25
N ASN A 102 -19.53 -8.46 1.00
CA ASN A 102 -19.86 -9.76 1.60
C ASN A 102 -19.69 -9.74 3.13
N VAL A 103 -18.61 -9.17 3.64
CA VAL A 103 -18.39 -9.04 5.10
C VAL A 103 -19.45 -8.12 5.73
N ALA A 104 -19.78 -7.01 5.08
CA ALA A 104 -20.77 -6.05 5.59
C ALA A 104 -22.20 -6.62 5.63
N SER A 105 -22.54 -7.51 4.69
CA SER A 105 -23.84 -8.21 4.66
C SER A 105 -23.90 -9.44 5.59
N GLY A 106 -22.82 -9.77 6.30
CA GLY A 106 -22.75 -10.97 7.15
C GLY A 106 -22.64 -12.27 6.34
N GLY A 107 -22.10 -12.20 5.12
CA GLY A 107 -21.90 -13.34 4.24
C GLY A 107 -20.80 -14.30 4.69
N SER A 108 -20.42 -15.23 3.82
CA SER A 108 -19.47 -16.31 4.13
C SER A 108 -18.06 -15.85 4.54
N LEU A 109 -17.65 -14.63 4.19
CA LEU A 109 -16.36 -14.05 4.60
C LEU A 109 -16.40 -13.37 5.99
N SER A 110 -17.60 -13.14 6.54
CA SER A 110 -17.77 -12.65 7.91
C SER A 110 -17.36 -13.72 8.90
N THR A 111 -16.62 -13.32 9.93
CA THR A 111 -16.29 -14.22 11.05
C THR A 111 -17.39 -14.22 12.12
N GLY A 112 -18.39 -13.33 12.02
CA GLY A 112 -19.44 -13.15 13.01
C GLY A 112 -19.00 -12.36 14.25
N ASP A 113 -17.72 -11.99 14.35
CA ASP A 113 -17.18 -11.07 15.35
C ASP A 113 -17.01 -9.69 14.72
N ILE A 114 -17.82 -8.73 15.20
CA ILE A 114 -17.86 -7.35 14.70
C ILE A 114 -16.46 -6.72 14.70
N ARG A 115 -15.64 -6.97 15.73
CA ARG A 115 -14.29 -6.36 15.82
C ARG A 115 -13.34 -6.90 14.77
N ARG A 116 -13.40 -8.21 14.50
CA ARG A 116 -12.57 -8.83 13.45
C ARG A 116 -13.03 -8.40 12.07
N ASP A 117 -14.33 -8.31 11.85
CA ASP A 117 -14.88 -7.92 10.56
C ASP A 117 -14.59 -6.44 10.27
N GLU A 118 -14.68 -5.56 11.27
CA GLU A 118 -14.25 -4.16 11.15
C GLU A 118 -12.75 -4.06 10.78
N LEU A 119 -11.89 -4.84 11.45
CA LEU A 119 -10.46 -4.87 11.14
C LEU A 119 -10.21 -5.36 9.71
N LYS A 120 -10.93 -6.41 9.26
CA LYS A 120 -10.83 -6.93 7.90
C LYS A 120 -11.23 -5.87 6.87
N VAL A 121 -12.39 -5.24 7.05
CA VAL A 121 -12.88 -4.20 6.13
C VAL A 121 -11.87 -3.06 6.02
N LYS A 122 -11.35 -2.57 7.15
CA LYS A 122 -10.31 -1.52 7.17
C LYS A 122 -9.04 -1.94 6.43
N ALA A 123 -8.56 -3.17 6.65
CA ALA A 123 -7.37 -3.69 5.99
C ALA A 123 -7.57 -3.86 4.47
N LEU A 124 -8.73 -4.40 4.06
CA LEU A 124 -9.09 -4.59 2.66
C LEU A 124 -9.22 -3.25 1.92
N MET A 125 -9.88 -2.26 2.55
CA MET A 125 -10.03 -0.91 1.99
C MET A 125 -8.67 -0.24 1.78
N TRP A 126 -7.78 -0.30 2.78
CA TRP A 126 -6.43 0.25 2.66
C TRP A 126 -5.63 -0.43 1.53
N LEU A 127 -5.69 -1.76 1.43
CA LEU A 127 -5.01 -2.50 0.37
C LEU A 127 -5.59 -2.19 -1.02
N ALA A 128 -6.92 -2.12 -1.16
CA ALA A 128 -7.58 -1.77 -2.42
C ALA A 128 -7.15 -0.38 -2.91
N GLY A 129 -7.08 0.61 -2.01
CA GLY A 129 -6.58 1.95 -2.32
C GLY A 129 -5.11 1.99 -2.75
N LYS A 130 -4.27 1.06 -2.26
CA LYS A 130 -2.87 0.94 -2.69
C LYS A 130 -2.72 0.30 -4.06
N TYR A 131 -3.48 -0.77 -4.33
CA TYR A 131 -3.38 -1.48 -5.62
C TYR A 131 -4.06 -0.74 -6.77
N ASN A 132 -5.14 -0.01 -6.50
CA ASN A 132 -5.81 0.79 -7.52
C ASN A 132 -6.30 2.13 -6.97
N ARG A 133 -5.34 3.05 -6.80
CA ARG A 133 -5.60 4.42 -6.32
C ARG A 133 -6.59 5.20 -7.20
N LYS A 134 -6.68 4.89 -8.50
CA LYS A 134 -7.57 5.60 -9.41
C LYS A 134 -9.05 5.32 -9.10
N VAL A 135 -9.37 4.09 -8.69
CA VAL A 135 -10.76 3.64 -8.45
C VAL A 135 -11.12 3.70 -6.97
N PHE A 136 -10.20 3.29 -6.09
CA PHE A 136 -10.45 3.16 -4.64
C PHE A 136 -9.70 4.20 -3.80
N GLY A 137 -9.00 5.16 -4.44
CA GLY A 137 -8.34 6.23 -3.71
C GLY A 137 -9.32 7.32 -3.29
N ASP A 138 -9.09 7.89 -2.12
CA ASP A 138 -9.85 9.05 -1.66
C ASP A 138 -9.57 10.26 -2.58
N ALA A 139 -10.61 10.77 -3.22
CA ALA A 139 -10.54 11.98 -4.02
C ALA A 139 -10.75 13.19 -3.09
N VAL A 140 -9.68 13.93 -2.81
CA VAL A 140 -9.75 15.18 -2.05
C VAL A 140 -9.71 16.35 -3.03
N GLN A 141 -10.80 17.12 -3.10
CA GLN A 141 -10.82 18.40 -3.81
C GLN A 141 -10.33 19.49 -2.85
N HIS A 142 -9.20 20.09 -3.16
CA HIS A 142 -8.70 21.27 -2.45
C HIS A 142 -9.11 22.51 -3.24
N GLU A 143 -10.05 23.28 -2.70
CA GLU A 143 -10.31 24.63 -3.18
C GLU A 143 -9.17 25.53 -2.67
N VAL A 144 -8.25 25.88 -3.56
CA VAL A 144 -7.18 26.82 -3.26
C VAL A 144 -7.75 28.23 -3.41
N THR A 145 -8.28 28.77 -2.32
CA THR A 145 -8.59 30.19 -2.26
C THR A 145 -7.27 30.94 -2.09
N ASP A 146 -6.86 31.70 -3.12
CA ASP A 146 -5.72 32.63 -3.09
C ASP A 146 -5.99 33.75 -2.06
N THR A 147 -5.88 33.41 -0.79
CA THR A 147 -5.81 34.37 0.29
C THR A 147 -4.41 34.95 0.24
N ARG A 148 -4.26 36.06 -0.49
CA ARG A 148 -3.08 36.90 -0.40
C ARG A 148 -2.86 37.22 1.07
N PRO A 149 -1.77 36.79 1.71
CA PRO A 149 -1.52 37.14 3.09
C PRO A 149 -1.32 38.66 3.12
N VAL A 150 -2.29 39.37 3.68
CA VAL A 150 -2.11 40.79 4.02
C VAL A 150 -1.19 40.80 5.23
N ILE A 151 0.12 40.78 4.97
CA ILE A 151 1.13 40.99 6.00
C ILE A 151 1.00 42.46 6.40
N ASN A 152 0.37 42.72 7.53
CA ASN A 152 0.28 44.06 8.09
C ASN A 152 1.68 44.45 8.59
N LEU A 153 2.44 45.09 7.72
CA LEU A 153 3.84 45.42 7.97
C LEU A 153 3.90 46.56 8.99
N PRO A 154 4.65 46.43 10.11
CA PRO A 154 4.73 47.52 11.07
C PRO A 154 5.39 48.75 10.43
N ALA A 155 4.94 49.95 10.84
CA ALA A 155 5.27 51.23 10.21
C ALA A 155 6.78 51.47 10.02
N GLN A 156 7.63 50.86 10.84
CA GLN A 156 9.09 50.89 10.72
C GLN A 156 9.65 50.31 9.40
N PHE A 157 8.86 49.54 8.64
CA PHE A 157 9.24 49.02 7.31
C PHE A 157 8.47 49.70 6.16
N ALA A 158 7.56 50.64 6.46
CA ALA A 158 6.89 51.45 5.45
C ALA A 158 7.88 52.48 4.90
N GLY A 159 8.64 52.10 3.88
CA GLY A 159 9.68 52.93 3.26
C GLY A 159 10.94 52.17 2.86
N PHE A 160 11.14 50.95 3.37
CA PHE A 160 12.09 50.01 2.79
C PHE A 160 11.39 49.31 1.63
N GLY A 161 11.53 49.88 0.43
CA GLY A 161 11.11 49.24 -0.80
C GLY A 161 11.83 47.89 -0.94
N LEU A 162 11.17 46.81 -0.52
CA LEU A 162 11.53 45.48 -0.96
C LEU A 162 11.37 45.45 -2.48
N PRO A 163 12.35 44.95 -3.25
CA PRO A 163 12.17 44.80 -4.68
C PRO A 163 10.95 43.90 -4.89
N VAL A 164 9.93 44.44 -5.55
CA VAL A 164 8.87 43.61 -6.14
C VAL A 164 9.59 42.73 -7.16
N ILE A 165 9.81 41.47 -6.81
CA ILE A 165 10.22 40.47 -7.80
C ILE A 165 8.97 40.26 -8.64
N ASP A 166 8.86 41.02 -9.74
CA ASP A 166 7.92 40.71 -10.82
C ASP A 166 8.34 39.35 -11.37
N VAL A 167 7.80 38.27 -10.79
CA VAL A 167 7.87 36.95 -11.40
C VAL A 167 7.02 37.06 -12.66
N PRO A 168 7.61 36.96 -13.87
CA PRO A 168 6.84 37.05 -15.09
C PRO A 168 5.82 35.90 -15.09
N HIS A 169 4.54 36.27 -15.01
CA HIS A 169 3.45 35.33 -15.20
C HIS A 169 3.53 34.83 -16.64
N SER A 170 3.96 33.59 -16.85
CA SER A 170 3.71 32.91 -18.12
C SER A 170 2.20 32.85 -18.30
N PRO A 171 1.63 33.38 -19.39
CA PRO A 171 0.19 33.36 -19.58
C PRO A 171 -0.27 31.90 -19.55
N VAL A 172 -1.08 31.58 -18.54
CA VAL A 172 -1.82 30.33 -18.51
C VAL A 172 -2.85 30.45 -19.62
N ASP A 173 -2.67 29.62 -20.65
CA ASP A 173 -3.59 29.51 -21.77
C ASP A 173 -4.97 29.06 -21.24
N GLN A 174 -5.93 29.99 -21.20
CA GLN A 174 -7.27 29.76 -20.64
C GLN A 174 -8.25 29.17 -21.69
N SER A 175 -7.77 28.69 -22.84
CA SER A 175 -8.66 28.26 -23.93
C SER A 175 -9.20 26.83 -23.84
N GLU A 176 -9.08 26.13 -22.71
CA GLU A 176 -9.69 24.79 -22.56
C GLU A 176 -10.58 24.69 -21.32
N GLN A 177 -11.54 25.61 -21.20
CA GLN A 177 -12.77 25.30 -20.48
C GLN A 177 -13.58 24.29 -21.31
N VAL A 178 -13.41 23.01 -20.99
CA VAL A 178 -14.34 21.98 -21.43
C VAL A 178 -15.68 22.26 -20.75
N GLN A 179 -16.57 22.90 -21.50
CA GLN A 179 -17.96 23.12 -21.12
C GLN A 179 -18.64 21.75 -20.98
N LEU A 180 -18.84 21.28 -19.75
CA LEU A 180 -19.72 20.14 -19.48
C LEU A 180 -21.15 20.53 -19.90
N PRO A 181 -21.88 19.70 -20.67
CA PRO A 181 -23.24 20.02 -21.07
C PRO A 181 -24.15 20.03 -19.84
N ASN A 182 -24.76 21.18 -19.57
CA ASN A 182 -25.82 21.34 -18.58
C ASN A 182 -26.94 20.35 -18.89
N THR A 183 -27.15 19.40 -17.97
CA THR A 183 -28.30 18.49 -18.02
C THR A 183 -29.48 19.23 -17.38
N PRO A 184 -30.58 19.51 -18.11
CA PRO A 184 -31.74 20.17 -17.52
C PRO A 184 -32.42 19.23 -16.52
N ALA A 185 -32.72 19.77 -15.33
CA ALA A 185 -33.49 19.08 -14.30
C ALA A 185 -34.89 18.73 -14.81
N LEU A 186 -35.32 17.49 -14.56
CA LEU A 186 -36.67 17.02 -14.83
C LEU A 186 -37.67 17.75 -13.91
N PRO A 187 -38.79 18.27 -14.43
CA PRO A 187 -39.86 18.81 -13.60
C PRO A 187 -40.63 17.69 -12.88
N VAL A 188 -41.15 18.07 -11.71
CA VAL A 188 -41.88 17.28 -10.70
C VAL A 188 -43.06 16.49 -11.26
#